data_AF-A0A2N2YVY8-F1
#
_entry.id   AF-A0A2N2YVY8-F1
#
_cell.length_a   1.000
_cell.length_b   1.000
_cell.length_c   1.000
_cell.angle_alpha   90.00
_cell.angle_beta   90.00
_cell.angle_gamma   90.00
#
_symmetry.space_group_name_H-M   'P 1'
#
loop_
_entity.id
_entity.type
_entity.pdbx_description
1 polymer ?
#
loop_
_entity_poly.entity_id
_entity_poly.type
_entity_poly.pdbx_seq_one_letter_code
_entity_poly.pdbx_strand_id
1 'polypeptide(L)'
;MDNFKELSTIWQSNLPQENGIKVSDLRSSGIIDKLKKLEKKHFRINLIKTIAVGVLTLFLTYNILSLPNVSILTKSALGWIILSLMAGMFFYWRMQYNSSQFNFLDNSLAFIESTIIKLNSQKQIITRLMPVMVISLIIGMNAIYLDLLQEENFTIRISMHLFMTSFLLLAMYLGLKVRKRRFNNDFKPIIDELDLIKQNFKNDE
;
A
#
# COMPACT_ATOMS: atom_id res chain seq x y z
N MET A 1 -21.30 -42.31 39.78
CA MET A 1 -20.83 -42.25 38.37
C MET A 1 -21.61 -41.25 37.52
N ASP A 2 -22.73 -40.70 38.02
CA ASP A 2 -23.59 -39.78 37.25
C ASP A 2 -23.05 -38.34 37.14
N ASN A 3 -22.35 -37.84 38.16
CA ASN A 3 -21.75 -36.49 38.13
C ASN A 3 -20.73 -36.31 37.00
N PHE A 4 -20.04 -37.38 36.57
CA PHE A 4 -19.05 -37.30 35.51
C PHE A 4 -19.71 -37.21 34.12
N LYS A 5 -20.84 -37.91 33.94
CA LYS A 5 -21.66 -37.75 32.73
C LYS A 5 -22.24 -36.35 32.66
N GLU A 6 -22.80 -35.87 33.77
CA GLU A 6 -23.38 -34.53 33.90
C GLU A 6 -22.34 -33.43 33.62
N LEU A 7 -21.16 -33.52 34.24
CA LEU A 7 -20.02 -32.64 33.94
C LEU A 7 -19.54 -32.75 32.49
N SER A 8 -19.54 -33.95 31.87
CA SER A 8 -19.16 -34.08 30.45
C SER A 8 -20.19 -33.45 29.53
N THR A 9 -21.49 -33.54 29.85
CA THR A 9 -22.56 -32.87 29.10
C THR A 9 -22.51 -31.36 29.28
N ILE A 10 -22.25 -30.86 30.50
CA ILE A 10 -22.07 -29.43 30.76
C ILE A 10 -20.81 -28.91 30.07
N TRP A 11 -19.73 -29.70 30.04
CA TRP A 11 -18.50 -29.34 29.35
C TRP A 11 -18.67 -29.41 27.83
N GLN A 12 -19.40 -30.38 27.28
CA GLN A 12 -19.74 -30.45 25.85
C GLN A 12 -20.76 -29.39 25.43
N SER A 13 -21.64 -28.95 26.32
CA SER A 13 -22.58 -27.85 26.07
C SER A 13 -21.96 -26.46 26.28
N ASN A 14 -20.84 -26.37 27.01
CA ASN A 14 -20.04 -25.15 27.22
C ASN A 14 -18.74 -25.11 26.41
N LEU A 15 -18.41 -26.17 25.66
CA LEU A 15 -17.56 -26.01 24.48
C LEU A 15 -18.28 -24.95 23.65
N PRO A 16 -17.65 -23.83 23.31
CA PRO A 16 -18.28 -22.83 22.48
C PRO A 16 -18.77 -23.59 21.25
N GLN A 17 -20.10 -23.74 21.11
CA GLN A 17 -20.65 -24.12 19.84
C GLN A 17 -20.03 -23.10 18.90
N GLU A 18 -19.16 -23.56 17.99
CA GLU A 18 -18.68 -22.76 16.89
C GLU A 18 -19.91 -22.44 16.04
N ASN A 19 -20.74 -21.53 16.51
CA ASN A 19 -21.69 -20.72 15.73
C ASN A 19 -20.89 -19.70 14.89
N GLY A 20 -19.64 -20.04 14.56
CA GLY A 20 -18.83 -19.33 13.61
C GLY A 20 -19.21 -19.82 12.22
N ILE A 21 -19.37 -18.88 11.28
CA ILE A 21 -19.37 -19.12 9.84
C ILE A 21 -18.33 -20.20 9.55
N LYS A 22 -18.66 -21.31 8.91
CA LYS A 22 -17.59 -22.27 8.60
C LYS A 22 -16.76 -21.66 7.47
N VAL A 23 -15.43 -21.81 7.51
CA VAL A 23 -14.56 -21.37 6.40
C VAL A 23 -15.01 -22.00 5.06
N SER A 24 -15.71 -23.14 5.10
CA SER A 24 -16.40 -23.75 3.96
C SER A 24 -17.46 -22.84 3.31
N ASP A 25 -18.18 -22.03 4.08
CA ASP A 25 -19.26 -21.15 3.61
C ASP A 25 -18.69 -19.88 2.94
N LEU A 26 -17.55 -19.40 3.45
CA LEU A 26 -16.74 -18.37 2.79
C LEU A 26 -16.04 -18.87 1.53
N ARG A 27 -15.77 -20.19 1.46
CA ARG A 27 -15.18 -20.82 0.28
C ARG A 27 -16.23 -21.07 -0.79
N SER A 28 -17.44 -21.47 -0.42
CA SER A 28 -18.56 -21.68 -1.35
C SER A 28 -19.08 -20.37 -1.96
N SER A 29 -18.99 -19.25 -1.23
CA SER A 29 -19.29 -17.91 -1.77
C SER A 29 -18.22 -17.38 -2.75
N GLY A 30 -17.07 -18.04 -2.88
CA GLY A 30 -15.98 -17.65 -3.79
C GLY A 30 -15.19 -16.42 -3.35
N ILE A 31 -15.43 -15.89 -2.15
CA ILE A 31 -14.75 -14.69 -1.62
C ILE A 31 -13.26 -14.92 -1.43
N ILE A 32 -12.87 -16.12 -0.98
CA ILE A 32 -11.46 -16.50 -0.85
C ILE A 32 -10.75 -16.40 -2.21
N ASP A 33 -11.40 -16.82 -3.29
CA ASP A 33 -10.83 -16.75 -4.64
C ASP A 33 -10.78 -15.31 -5.17
N LYS A 34 -11.78 -14.48 -4.85
CA LYS A 34 -11.75 -13.03 -5.13
C LYS A 34 -10.58 -12.35 -4.41
N LEU A 35 -10.37 -12.62 -3.13
CA LEU A 35 -9.26 -12.08 -2.33
C LEU A 35 -7.90 -12.52 -2.90
N LYS A 36 -7.73 -13.80 -3.24
CA LYS A 36 -6.50 -14.30 -3.87
C LYS A 36 -6.24 -13.68 -5.24
N LYS A 37 -7.28 -13.47 -6.05
CA LYS A 37 -7.17 -12.78 -7.36
C LYS A 37 -6.77 -11.32 -7.17
N LEU A 38 -7.38 -10.63 -6.21
CA LEU A 38 -7.04 -9.26 -5.83
C LEU A 38 -5.57 -9.17 -5.41
N GLU A 39 -5.12 -10.03 -4.49
CA GLU A 39 -3.74 -10.08 -4.02
C GLU A 39 -2.75 -10.26 -5.18
N LYS A 40 -2.97 -11.26 -6.05
CA LYS A 40 -2.10 -11.51 -7.22
C LYS A 40 -2.09 -10.33 -8.20
N LYS A 41 -3.25 -9.72 -8.47
CA LYS A 41 -3.37 -8.53 -9.34
C LYS A 41 -2.54 -7.37 -8.76
N HIS A 42 -2.67 -7.11 -7.47
CA HIS A 42 -1.96 -6.02 -6.80
C HIS A 42 -0.46 -6.27 -6.68
N PHE A 43 -0.05 -7.51 -6.40
CA PHE A 43 1.36 -7.90 -6.41
C PHE A 43 2.00 -7.63 -7.77
N ARG A 44 1.38 -8.08 -8.87
CA ARG A 44 1.88 -7.84 -10.24
C ARG A 44 1.99 -6.36 -10.57
N ILE A 45 0.96 -5.57 -10.25
CA ILE A 45 0.96 -4.12 -10.49
C ILE A 45 2.08 -3.43 -9.70
N ASN A 46 2.30 -3.83 -8.44
CA ASN A 46 3.33 -3.25 -7.60
C ASN A 46 4.74 -3.66 -8.06
N LEU A 47 4.92 -4.90 -8.49
CA LEU A 47 6.16 -5.36 -9.10
C LEU A 47 6.53 -4.53 -10.34
N ILE A 48 5.57 -4.33 -11.24
CA ILE A 48 5.77 -3.49 -12.44
C ILE A 48 6.15 -2.06 -12.05
N LYS A 49 5.48 -1.47 -11.05
CA LYS A 49 5.81 -0.11 -10.56
C LYS A 49 7.21 -0.04 -9.97
N THR A 50 7.61 -1.03 -9.19
CA THR A 50 8.96 -1.10 -8.60
C THR A 50 10.02 -1.20 -9.68
N ILE A 51 9.82 -2.04 -10.69
CA ILE A 51 10.72 -2.14 -11.83
C ILE A 51 10.79 -0.82 -12.59
N ALA A 52 9.64 -0.22 -12.90
CA ALA A 52 9.58 1.05 -13.63
C ALA A 52 10.33 2.18 -12.88
N VAL A 53 10.10 2.32 -11.58
CA VAL A 53 10.83 3.34 -10.78
C VAL A 53 12.32 3.00 -10.69
N GLY A 54 12.69 1.72 -10.58
CA GLY A 54 14.10 1.30 -10.60
C GLY A 54 14.79 1.70 -11.91
N VAL A 55 14.17 1.41 -13.06
CA VAL A 55 14.68 1.78 -14.39
C VAL A 55 14.79 3.29 -14.54
N LEU A 56 13.76 4.05 -14.15
CA LEU A 56 13.79 5.51 -14.20
C LEU A 56 14.87 6.12 -13.31
N THR A 57 15.10 5.53 -12.13
CA THR A 57 16.13 5.99 -11.19
C THR A 57 17.53 5.71 -11.75
N LEU A 58 17.76 4.54 -12.35
CA LEU A 58 19.01 4.19 -13.03
C LEU A 58 19.28 5.12 -14.21
N PHE A 59 18.25 5.37 -15.03
CA PHE A 59 18.35 6.30 -16.16
C PHE A 59 18.70 7.72 -15.68
N LEU A 60 18.01 8.24 -14.65
CA LEU A 60 18.32 9.54 -14.07
C LEU A 60 19.75 9.60 -13.54
N THR A 61 20.17 8.56 -12.81
CA THR A 61 21.53 8.44 -12.25
C THR A 61 22.58 8.46 -13.35
N TYR A 62 22.36 7.69 -14.41
CA TYR A 62 23.26 7.66 -15.57
C TYR A 62 23.39 9.03 -16.24
N ASN A 63 22.26 9.72 -16.50
CA ASN A 63 22.27 11.04 -17.14
C ASN A 63 22.98 12.10 -16.28
N ILE A 64 22.85 12.05 -14.96
CA ILE A 64 23.53 13.02 -14.08
C ILE A 64 25.02 12.70 -14.01
N LEU A 65 25.39 11.43 -13.80
CA LEU A 65 26.79 11.05 -13.63
C LEU A 65 27.60 11.08 -14.93
N SER A 66 26.94 11.08 -16.10
CA SER A 66 27.60 11.25 -17.39
C SER A 66 27.96 12.70 -17.71
N LEU A 67 27.41 13.67 -16.97
CA LEU A 67 27.78 15.08 -17.13
C LEU A 67 29.23 15.31 -16.68
N PRO A 68 30.03 16.11 -17.41
CA PRO A 68 31.35 16.49 -16.95
C PRO A 68 31.25 17.39 -15.70
N ASN A 69 32.18 17.23 -14.75
CA ASN A 69 32.33 18.10 -13.58
C ASN A 69 31.11 18.19 -12.63
N VAL A 70 30.39 17.09 -12.42
CA VAL A 70 29.29 17.05 -11.42
C VAL A 70 29.81 17.38 -10.01
N SER A 71 29.24 18.42 -9.41
CA SER A 71 29.58 18.87 -8.07
C SER A 71 29.26 17.83 -7.00
N ILE A 72 29.83 18.02 -5.81
CA ILE A 72 29.49 17.19 -4.64
C ILE A 72 28.02 17.38 -4.22
N LEU A 73 27.47 18.58 -4.37
CA LEU A 73 26.07 18.90 -4.01
C LEU A 73 25.11 18.08 -4.86
N THR A 74 25.32 18.04 -6.18
CA THR A 74 24.48 17.24 -7.10
C THR A 74 24.58 15.74 -6.80
N LYS A 75 25.77 15.23 -6.48
CA LYS A 75 25.96 13.82 -6.08
C LYS A 75 25.23 13.51 -4.77
N SER A 76 25.32 14.38 -3.77
CA SER A 76 24.62 14.22 -2.49
C SER A 76 23.10 14.28 -2.65
N ALA A 77 22.60 15.21 -3.48
CA ALA A 77 21.18 15.32 -3.79
C ALA A 77 20.65 14.10 -4.55
N LEU A 78 21.42 13.56 -5.50
CA LEU A 78 21.10 12.31 -6.18
C LEU A 78 21.08 11.13 -5.20
N GLY A 79 22.07 11.03 -4.31
CA GLY A 79 22.11 10.03 -3.25
C GLY A 79 20.88 10.12 -2.33
N TRP A 80 20.44 11.32 -1.99
CA TRP A 80 19.21 11.57 -1.23
C TRP A 80 17.96 11.07 -1.95
N ILE A 81 17.82 11.36 -3.26
CA ILE A 81 16.72 10.85 -4.08
C ILE A 81 16.71 9.33 -4.05
N ILE A 82 17.85 8.68 -4.34
CA ILE A 82 17.96 7.22 -4.37
C ILE A 82 17.60 6.62 -3.01
N LEU A 83 18.18 7.14 -1.92
CA LEU A 83 17.90 6.69 -0.55
C LEU A 83 16.42 6.82 -0.22
N SER A 84 15.81 7.96 -0.53
CA SER A 84 14.40 8.22 -0.25
C SER A 84 13.46 7.29 -1.03
N LEU A 85 13.78 7.01 -2.30
CA LEU A 85 13.05 6.04 -3.13
C LEU A 85 13.20 4.62 -2.60
N MET A 86 14.41 4.21 -2.23
CA MET A 86 14.68 2.88 -1.66
C MET A 86 13.94 2.69 -0.33
N ALA A 87 14.08 3.64 0.60
CA ALA A 87 13.39 3.61 1.89
C ALA A 87 11.87 3.61 1.68
N GLY A 88 11.38 4.48 0.80
CA GLY A 88 9.98 4.56 0.43
C GLY A 88 9.41 3.25 -0.14
N MET A 89 10.14 2.61 -1.05
CA MET A 89 9.79 1.29 -1.56
C MET A 89 9.83 0.21 -0.48
N PHE A 90 10.85 0.22 0.37
CA PHE A 90 10.98 -0.75 1.46
C PHE A 90 9.78 -0.65 2.41
N PHE A 91 9.43 0.55 2.87
CA PHE A 91 8.24 0.76 3.70
C PHE A 91 6.97 0.39 2.96
N TYR A 92 6.85 0.75 1.68
CA TYR A 92 5.70 0.39 0.87
C TYR A 92 5.50 -1.13 0.78
N TRP A 93 6.57 -1.88 0.47
CA TRP A 93 6.53 -3.34 0.36
C TRP A 93 6.28 -4.02 1.71
N ARG A 94 6.95 -3.58 2.78
CA ARG A 94 6.74 -4.10 4.13
C ARG A 94 5.28 -3.92 4.56
N MET A 95 4.72 -2.74 4.34
CA MET A 95 3.33 -2.46 4.71
C MET A 95 2.33 -3.21 3.82
N GLN A 96 2.63 -3.36 2.53
CA GLN A 96 1.80 -4.14 1.61
C GLN A 96 1.77 -5.62 2.00
N TYR A 97 2.94 -6.22 2.29
CA TYR A 97 3.06 -7.62 2.68
C TYR A 97 2.32 -7.91 3.98
N ASN A 98 2.49 -7.06 5.00
CA ASN A 98 1.76 -7.20 6.26
C ASN A 98 0.24 -7.04 6.09
N SER A 99 -0.20 -6.26 5.10
CA SER A 99 -1.62 -6.04 4.83
C SER A 99 -2.23 -7.10 3.90
N SER A 100 -1.42 -7.91 3.20
CA SER A 100 -1.88 -8.93 2.26
C SER A 100 -1.90 -10.34 2.83
N GLN A 101 -1.22 -10.61 3.94
CA GLN A 101 -1.31 -11.91 4.60
C GLN A 101 -2.66 -12.06 5.31
N PHE A 102 -3.52 -12.91 4.78
CA PHE A 102 -4.80 -13.28 5.40
C PHE A 102 -4.66 -14.62 6.12
N ASN A 103 -5.05 -14.69 7.39
CA ASN A 103 -5.07 -15.94 8.16
C ASN A 103 -6.34 -16.72 7.82
N PHE A 104 -6.31 -17.50 6.75
CA PHE A 104 -7.45 -18.33 6.33
C PHE A 104 -7.78 -19.48 7.30
N LEU A 105 -7.13 -19.55 8.46
CA LEU A 105 -7.25 -20.58 9.49
C LEU A 105 -7.95 -20.08 10.77
N ASP A 106 -8.22 -18.77 10.89
CA ASP A 106 -8.87 -18.20 12.08
C ASP A 106 -10.40 -18.35 12.02
N ASN A 107 -11.04 -18.37 13.21
CA ASN A 107 -12.49 -18.27 13.38
C ASN A 107 -13.05 -17.20 12.44
N SER A 108 -14.03 -17.60 11.65
CA SER A 108 -14.48 -16.87 10.46
C SER A 108 -14.96 -15.43 10.68
N LEU A 109 -15.52 -15.12 11.84
CA LEU A 109 -15.94 -13.76 12.17
C LEU A 109 -14.72 -12.86 12.46
N ALA A 110 -13.73 -13.38 13.19
CA ALA A 110 -12.44 -12.71 13.41
C ALA A 110 -11.63 -12.59 12.11
N PHE A 111 -11.75 -13.57 11.21
CA PHE A 111 -11.18 -13.50 9.86
C PHE A 111 -11.80 -12.35 9.04
N ILE A 112 -13.13 -12.22 9.04
CA ILE A 112 -13.83 -11.15 8.32
C ILE A 112 -13.42 -9.78 8.87
N GLU A 113 -13.44 -9.60 10.19
CA GLU A 113 -13.07 -8.33 10.82
C GLU A 113 -11.61 -7.95 10.54
N SER A 114 -10.68 -8.88 10.73
CA SER A 114 -9.27 -8.63 10.44
C SER A 114 -9.02 -8.33 8.96
N THR A 115 -9.77 -8.96 8.05
CA THR A 115 -9.71 -8.71 6.61
C THR A 115 -10.21 -7.32 6.26
N ILE A 116 -11.36 -6.89 6.81
CA ILE A 116 -11.90 -5.54 6.60
C ILE A 116 -10.92 -4.47 7.10
N ILE A 117 -10.33 -4.67 8.29
CA ILE A 117 -9.34 -3.76 8.85
C ILE A 117 -8.10 -3.67 7.92
N LYS A 118 -7.59 -4.81 7.44
CA LYS A 118 -6.45 -4.88 6.52
C LYS A 118 -6.75 -4.23 5.16
N LEU A 119 -7.94 -4.42 4.61
CA LEU A 119 -8.33 -3.78 3.35
C LEU A 119 -8.43 -2.26 3.53
N ASN A 120 -9.04 -1.78 4.62
CA ASN A 120 -9.16 -0.35 4.91
C ASN A 120 -7.82 0.32 5.22
N SER A 121 -6.87 -0.37 5.87
CA SER A 121 -5.56 0.19 6.20
C SER A 121 -4.74 0.57 4.96
N GLN A 122 -4.92 -0.15 3.83
CA GLN A 122 -4.23 0.16 2.58
C GLN A 122 -4.47 1.59 2.09
N LYS A 123 -5.66 2.15 2.33
CA LYS A 123 -5.98 3.54 1.99
C LYS A 123 -5.13 4.52 2.80
N GLN A 124 -5.05 4.31 4.12
CA GLN A 124 -4.37 5.23 5.04
C GLN A 124 -2.85 5.26 4.84
N ILE A 125 -2.27 4.08 4.62
CA ILE A 125 -0.83 3.89 4.42
C ILE A 125 -0.34 4.77 3.26
N ILE A 126 -1.10 4.74 2.17
CA ILE A 126 -0.74 5.46 0.95
C ILE A 126 -0.85 6.97 1.16
N THR A 127 -1.93 7.42 1.80
CA THR A 127 -2.17 8.86 2.00
C THR A 127 -1.11 9.51 2.87
N ARG A 128 -0.43 8.76 3.74
CA ARG A 128 0.64 9.26 4.59
C ARG A 128 2.03 9.11 3.95
N LEU A 129 2.31 7.97 3.32
CA LEU A 129 3.64 7.71 2.75
C LEU A 129 3.91 8.53 1.48
N MET A 130 2.89 8.71 0.63
CA MET A 130 3.07 9.37 -0.67
C MET A 130 3.52 10.84 -0.55
N PRO A 131 2.92 11.69 0.31
CA PRO A 131 3.40 13.07 0.50
C PRO A 131 4.85 13.14 0.97
N VAL A 132 5.25 12.30 1.93
CA VAL A 132 6.62 12.28 2.45
C VAL A 132 7.62 11.96 1.35
N MET A 133 7.33 10.96 0.51
CA MET A 133 8.20 10.62 -0.63
C MET A 133 8.27 11.74 -1.67
N VAL A 134 7.13 12.36 -2.01
CA VAL A 134 7.09 13.42 -3.01
C VAL A 134 7.83 14.66 -2.54
N ILE A 135 7.65 15.07 -1.28
CA ILE A 135 8.39 16.20 -0.70
C ILE A 135 9.90 15.92 -0.70
N SER A 136 10.30 14.71 -0.32
CA SER A 136 11.71 14.31 -0.36
C SER A 136 12.29 14.40 -1.78
N LEU A 137 11.52 13.98 -2.79
CA LEU A 137 11.91 14.06 -4.20
C LEU A 137 12.00 15.52 -4.68
N ILE A 138 11.06 16.38 -4.27
CA ILE A 138 11.08 17.82 -4.56
C ILE A 138 12.36 18.45 -4.01
N ILE A 139 12.73 18.14 -2.76
CA ILE A 139 13.95 18.66 -2.13
C ILE A 139 15.19 18.22 -2.93
N GLY A 140 15.32 16.93 -3.23
CA GLY A 140 16.44 16.41 -3.99
C GLY A 140 16.55 17.00 -5.40
N MET A 141 15.44 17.06 -6.14
CA MET A 141 15.41 17.61 -7.50
C MET A 141 15.74 19.10 -7.51
N ASN A 142 15.21 19.87 -6.57
CA ASN A 142 15.54 21.30 -6.47
C ASN A 142 17.01 21.51 -6.09
N ALA A 143 17.60 20.67 -5.23
CA ALA A 143 19.03 20.75 -4.93
C ALA A 143 19.91 20.45 -6.16
N ILE A 144 19.52 19.49 -7.01
CA ILE A 144 20.20 19.22 -8.29
C ILE A 144 20.10 20.44 -9.22
N TYR A 145 18.90 21.00 -9.40
CA TYR A 145 18.72 22.16 -10.29
C TYR A 145 19.39 23.44 -9.78
N LEU A 146 19.50 23.61 -8.47
CA LEU A 146 20.19 24.76 -7.88
C LEU A 146 21.64 24.84 -8.37
N ASP A 147 22.29 23.67 -8.46
CA ASP A 147 23.67 23.51 -8.90
C ASP A 147 23.80 23.52 -10.43
N LEU A 148 22.97 22.74 -11.13
CA LEU A 148 23.03 22.64 -12.59
C LEU A 148 22.66 23.93 -13.33
N LEU A 149 21.79 24.76 -12.74
CA LEU A 149 21.33 26.00 -13.35
C LEU A 149 22.05 27.23 -12.78
N GLN A 150 23.20 27.07 -12.12
CA GLN A 150 23.90 28.19 -11.48
C GLN A 150 24.33 29.29 -12.47
N GLU A 151 24.68 28.91 -13.70
CA GLU A 151 25.12 29.82 -14.77
C GLU A 151 23.95 30.43 -15.57
N GLU A 152 22.74 29.92 -15.35
CA GLU A 152 21.54 30.38 -16.06
C GLU A 152 20.97 31.67 -15.46
N ASN A 153 20.21 32.40 -16.27
CA ASN A 153 19.52 33.61 -15.81
C ASN A 153 18.56 33.29 -14.64
N PHE A 154 18.52 34.18 -13.65
CA PHE A 154 17.62 34.11 -12.49
C PHE A 154 16.16 33.79 -12.86
N THR A 155 15.62 34.38 -13.92
CA THR A 155 14.25 34.11 -14.38
C THR A 155 14.07 32.66 -14.82
N ILE A 156 15.04 32.11 -15.56
CA ILE A 156 15.02 30.71 -16.02
C ILE A 156 15.12 29.77 -14.82
N ARG A 157 16.04 30.04 -13.89
CA ARG A 157 16.23 29.26 -12.66
C ARG A 157 14.93 29.13 -11.88
N ILE A 158 14.29 30.26 -11.55
CA ILE A 158 13.01 30.26 -10.81
C ILE A 158 11.92 29.52 -11.58
N SER A 159 11.81 29.76 -12.89
CA SER A 159 10.78 29.11 -13.70
C SER A 159 10.91 27.58 -13.68
N MET A 160 12.15 27.05 -13.76
CA MET A 160 12.43 25.62 -13.70
C MET A 160 12.12 25.02 -12.32
N HIS A 161 12.53 25.69 -11.23
CA HIS A 161 12.22 25.26 -9.87
C HIS A 161 10.71 25.20 -9.62
N LEU A 162 9.96 26.24 -10.02
CA LEU A 162 8.52 26.30 -9.90
C LEU A 162 7.85 25.22 -10.75
N PHE A 163 8.22 25.11 -12.02
CA PHE A 163 7.66 24.13 -12.94
C PHE A 163 7.83 22.71 -12.40
N MET A 164 9.03 22.34 -11.97
CA MET A 164 9.32 21.00 -11.48
C MET A 164 8.62 20.69 -10.16
N THR A 165 8.56 21.66 -9.25
CA THR A 165 7.82 21.52 -7.99
C THR A 165 6.32 21.36 -8.25
N SER A 166 5.73 22.22 -9.09
CA SER A 166 4.32 22.13 -9.48
C SER A 166 4.00 20.82 -10.19
N PHE A 167 4.88 20.36 -11.09
CA PHE A 167 4.72 19.09 -11.79
C PHE A 167 4.66 17.90 -10.82
N LEU A 168 5.57 17.84 -9.84
CA LEU A 168 5.59 16.77 -8.84
C LEU A 168 4.38 16.81 -7.91
N LEU A 169 3.93 18.00 -7.50
CA LEU A 169 2.71 18.17 -6.72
C LEU A 169 1.46 17.74 -7.51
N LEU A 170 1.38 18.09 -8.79
CA LEU A 170 0.29 17.67 -9.66
C LEU A 170 0.29 16.15 -9.87
N ALA A 171 1.46 15.55 -10.10
CA ALA A 171 1.62 14.10 -10.22
C ALA A 171 1.19 13.38 -8.93
N MET A 172 1.53 13.92 -7.75
CA MET A 172 1.05 13.42 -6.46
C MET A 172 -0.47 13.49 -6.36
N TYR A 173 -1.07 14.64 -6.67
CA TYR A 173 -2.52 14.83 -6.61
C TYR A 173 -3.27 13.84 -7.51
N LEU A 174 -2.82 13.71 -8.77
CA LEU A 174 -3.38 12.75 -9.71
C LEU A 174 -3.18 11.31 -9.24
N GLY A 175 -2.00 10.99 -8.70
CA GLY A 175 -1.69 9.68 -8.11
C GLY A 175 -2.64 9.31 -6.97
N LEU A 176 -2.88 10.24 -6.04
CA LEU A 176 -3.85 10.06 -4.94
C LEU A 176 -5.27 9.88 -5.47
N LYS A 177 -5.69 10.67 -6.46
CA LYS A 177 -7.03 10.57 -7.07
C LYS A 177 -7.26 9.23 -7.76
N VAL A 178 -6.30 8.78 -8.58
CA VAL A 178 -6.35 7.48 -9.25
C VAL A 178 -6.40 6.35 -8.23
N ARG A 179 -5.63 6.45 -7.14
CA ARG A 179 -5.60 5.40 -6.12
C ARG A 179 -6.86 5.36 -5.27
N LYS A 180 -7.46 6.52 -4.95
CA LYS A 180 -8.78 6.60 -4.33
C LYS A 180 -9.84 5.94 -5.20
N ARG A 181 -9.84 6.22 -6.51
CA ARG A 181 -10.74 5.56 -7.46
C ARG A 181 -10.52 4.05 -7.51
N ARG A 182 -9.27 3.60 -7.56
CA ARG A 182 -8.93 2.18 -7.55
C ARG A 182 -9.37 1.49 -6.26
N PHE A 183 -9.20 2.14 -5.11
CA PHE A 183 -9.68 1.62 -3.83
C PHE A 183 -11.20 1.40 -3.86
N ASN A 184 -11.95 2.40 -4.33
CA ASN A 184 -13.40 2.31 -4.44
C ASN A 184 -13.88 1.22 -5.42
N ASN A 185 -13.08 0.90 -6.45
CA ASN A 185 -13.46 -0.08 -7.47
C ASN A 185 -13.03 -1.51 -7.13
N ASP A 186 -11.84 -1.68 -6.54
CA ASP A 186 -11.23 -3.00 -6.31
C ASP A 186 -11.46 -3.50 -4.87
N PHE A 187 -11.41 -2.61 -3.86
CA PHE A 187 -11.44 -2.99 -2.44
C PHE A 187 -12.82 -2.81 -1.82
N LYS A 188 -13.47 -1.67 -2.07
CA LYS A 188 -14.76 -1.35 -1.47
C LYS A 188 -15.84 -2.41 -1.72
N PRO A 189 -15.99 -2.98 -2.94
CA PRO A 189 -17.01 -4.01 -3.16
C PRO A 189 -16.77 -5.28 -2.34
N ILE A 190 -15.50 -5.65 -2.12
CA ILE A 190 -15.14 -6.81 -1.31
C ILE A 190 -15.39 -6.53 0.18
N ILE A 191 -15.11 -5.30 0.63
CA ILE A 191 -15.44 -4.87 2.00
C ILE A 191 -16.96 -4.91 2.21
N ASP A 192 -17.74 -4.34 1.29
CA ASP A 192 -19.20 -4.31 1.37
C ASP A 192 -19.79 -5.74 1.37
N GLU A 193 -19.24 -6.67 0.57
CA GLU A 193 -19.64 -8.09 0.56
C GLU A 193 -19.30 -8.81 1.89
N LEU A 194 -18.13 -8.53 2.46
CA LEU A 194 -17.72 -9.05 3.77
C LEU A 194 -18.58 -8.49 4.91
N ASP A 195 -18.94 -7.20 4.86
CA ASP A 195 -19.83 -6.55 5.82
C ASP A 195 -21.25 -7.11 5.75
N LEU A 196 -21.77 -7.40 4.56
CA LEU A 196 -23.07 -8.05 4.38
C LEU A 196 -23.10 -9.46 4.98
N ILE A 197 -22.06 -10.26 4.75
CA ILE A 197 -21.94 -11.59 5.37
C ILE A 197 -21.94 -11.44 6.88
N LYS A 198 -21.12 -10.54 7.42
CA LYS A 198 -21.07 -10.27 8.86
C LYS A 198 -22.44 -9.90 9.44
N GLN A 199 -23.21 -9.07 8.75
CA GLN A 199 -24.54 -8.64 9.19
C GLN A 199 -25.57 -9.76 9.16
N ASN A 200 -25.60 -10.57 8.09
CA ASN A 200 -26.52 -11.70 7.98
C ASN A 200 -26.29 -12.69 9.13
N PHE A 201 -25.03 -13.00 9.45
CA PHE A 201 -24.71 -13.87 10.58
C PHE A 201 -25.12 -13.30 11.94
N LYS A 202 -24.99 -11.98 12.13
CA LYS A 202 -25.40 -11.34 13.40
C LYS A 202 -26.92 -11.29 13.57
N ASN A 203 -27.69 -11.43 12.50
CA ASN A 203 -29.16 -11.45 12.53
C ASN A 203 -29.74 -12.88 12.64
N ASP A 204 -28.92 -13.90 12.36
CA ASP A 204 -29.29 -15.32 12.47
C ASP A 204 -28.93 -15.92 13.86
N GLU A 205 -28.26 -15.15 14.74
CA GLU A 205 -28.06 -15.41 16.18
C GLU A 205 -29.16 -14.77 17.03
#